data_AF-A0A1V9YQE5-F1
#
_entry.id   AF-A0A1V9YQE5-F1
#
_cell.length_a   1.000
_cell.length_b   1.000
_cell.length_c   1.000
_cell.angle_alpha   90.00
_cell.angle_beta   90.00
_cell.angle_gamma   90.00
#
_symmetry.space_group_name_H-M   'P 1'
#
loop_
_entity.id
_entity.type
_entity.pdbx_description
1 polymer ?
#
loop_
_entity_poly.entity_id
_entity_poly.type
_entity_poly.pdbx_seq_one_letter_code
_entity_poly.pdbx_strand_id
1 'polypeptide(L)'
;MLPNRRKSDAMVAVPVEDDDLEAAGSNPLTKQSMAAAAMLPVVYLSTETEDKEWAVKFRRHVRHSVLFACAAECLTTCFVPQWSHESTGINLSATGLNLLGPFLEGCALTIQRATSQDDWKRACRYFRSVFLGVFTSYCFMVDHAGDLVARNGVLGPLYILSTMCYASIAFLVGQWAMSWAIETRRFPRHLPPIFYLWNLLSTFIGIVFLIALVGPRGFVRDPKDARFLGSIPINEAVELLVGMLMSCLGIFASMYVGHGKYDGVVDWGAWRCNLASVLFLVLAYGLSYFVPSAVQNVVVAKFVSSFCGSLSCFSTAITSTMILVEDKKKPMALLSFGVSALTALVFVPYLRK
;
A
#
# COMPACT_ATOMS: atom_id res chain seq x y z
N MET A 1 -64.73 32.19 -33.51
CA MET A 1 -63.70 33.10 -32.96
C MET A 1 -62.36 32.76 -33.59
N LEU A 2 -61.85 33.63 -34.48
CA LEU A 2 -60.42 33.73 -34.84
C LEU A 2 -59.75 34.71 -33.84
N PRO A 3 -58.41 34.72 -33.60
CA PRO A 3 -57.29 34.51 -34.55
C PRO A 3 -56.23 33.50 -34.09
N ASN A 4 -55.38 32.85 -34.91
CA ASN A 4 -54.45 33.26 -35.98
C ASN A 4 -53.12 33.89 -35.48
N ARG A 5 -52.03 33.10 -35.53
CA ARG A 5 -50.62 33.49 -35.81
C ARG A 5 -49.75 32.22 -35.84
N ARG A 6 -49.45 31.59 -36.98
CA ARG A 6 -48.47 31.88 -38.07
C ARG A 6 -46.99 31.99 -37.65
N LYS A 7 -46.21 31.06 -38.24
CA LYS A 7 -44.86 31.16 -38.84
C LYS A 7 -43.67 31.19 -37.87
N SER A 8 -42.53 30.54 -38.13
CA SER A 8 -41.93 30.04 -39.40
C SER A 8 -40.67 29.21 -39.09
N ASP A 9 -40.39 28.21 -39.96
CA ASP A 9 -39.14 27.84 -40.66
C ASP A 9 -37.78 27.89 -39.89
N ALA A 10 -36.78 27.02 -40.07
CA ALA A 10 -36.41 26.16 -41.20
C ALA A 10 -35.40 25.07 -40.78
N MET A 11 -35.37 24.01 -41.59
CA MET A 11 -34.24 23.21 -42.12
C MET A 11 -32.82 23.49 -41.57
N VAL A 12 -31.97 22.48 -41.35
CA VAL A 12 -31.10 21.85 -42.37
C VAL A 12 -30.78 20.39 -42.01
N ALA A 13 -30.65 19.57 -43.05
CA ALA A 13 -30.40 18.13 -43.02
C ALA A 13 -28.98 17.78 -43.53
N VAL A 14 -28.45 16.63 -43.05
CA VAL A 14 -27.57 15.65 -43.76
C VAL A 14 -26.06 16.05 -43.90
N PRO A 15 -25.05 15.12 -43.95
CA PRO A 15 -25.11 13.72 -44.39
C PRO A 15 -24.41 12.62 -43.54
N VAL A 16 -24.82 11.40 -43.90
CA VAL A 16 -24.04 10.14 -43.85
C VAL A 16 -23.35 9.99 -45.21
N GLU A 17 -22.05 9.64 -45.22
CA GLU A 17 -21.37 8.98 -46.35
C GLU A 17 -20.41 7.92 -45.79
N ASP A 18 -20.60 6.69 -46.29
CA ASP A 18 -19.72 5.52 -46.20
C ASP A 18 -18.79 5.45 -47.43
N ASP A 19 -17.86 4.48 -47.42
CA ASP A 19 -16.93 4.01 -48.47
C ASP A 19 -15.55 4.71 -48.51
N ASP A 20 -14.37 4.08 -48.55
CA ASP A 20 -13.97 2.73 -48.99
C ASP A 20 -12.60 2.26 -48.39
N LEU A 21 -12.55 0.95 -48.11
CA LEU A 21 -11.53 -0.10 -48.30
C LEU A 21 -9.99 0.16 -48.31
N GLU A 22 -9.34 -0.68 -47.47
CA GLU A 22 -8.08 -1.44 -47.64
C GLU A 22 -6.70 -0.77 -47.65
N ALA A 23 -5.88 -1.07 -46.61
CA ALA A 23 -4.67 -1.89 -46.75
C ALA A 23 -3.95 -2.13 -45.39
N ALA A 24 -3.81 -3.41 -45.06
CA ALA A 24 -2.67 -4.06 -44.40
C ALA A 24 -1.95 -3.38 -43.20
N GLY A 25 -2.13 -3.99 -42.03
CA GLY A 25 -1.03 -4.32 -41.12
C GLY A 25 -0.53 -3.23 -40.17
N SER A 26 -1.05 -3.22 -38.94
CA SER A 26 -0.22 -2.91 -37.75
C SER A 26 -0.95 -3.17 -36.43
N ASN A 27 -0.40 -4.12 -35.65
CA ASN A 27 -0.39 -4.25 -34.19
C ASN A 27 -1.67 -3.97 -33.36
N PRO A 28 -2.25 -4.98 -32.68
CA PRO A 28 -3.20 -4.75 -31.60
C PRO A 28 -2.44 -4.48 -30.29
N LEU A 29 -1.79 -3.32 -30.20
CA LEU A 29 -1.25 -2.75 -28.96
C LEU A 29 -1.54 -1.25 -28.95
N THR A 30 -2.79 -0.90 -29.20
CA THR A 30 -3.25 0.47 -29.02
C THR A 30 -3.19 0.79 -27.53
N LYS A 31 -2.17 1.58 -27.19
CA LYS A 31 -1.96 2.26 -25.91
C LYS A 31 -3.23 3.00 -25.49
N GLN A 32 -4.13 2.31 -24.81
CA GLN A 32 -5.02 3.00 -23.87
C GLN A 32 -4.17 3.33 -22.65
N SER A 33 -3.66 4.57 -22.63
CA SER A 33 -3.17 5.19 -21.41
C SER A 33 -4.34 5.24 -20.43
N MET A 34 -4.47 4.22 -19.59
CA MET A 34 -5.00 4.49 -18.26
C MET A 34 -3.99 5.42 -17.62
N ALA A 35 -4.22 6.73 -17.75
CA ALA A 35 -3.62 7.74 -16.90
C ALA A 35 -3.66 7.18 -15.48
N ALA A 36 -2.49 7.09 -14.84
CA ALA A 36 -2.26 6.50 -13.53
C ALA A 36 -3.43 6.78 -12.58
N ALA A 37 -4.44 5.90 -12.59
CA ALA A 37 -5.59 6.03 -11.72
C ALA A 37 -5.03 5.85 -10.32
N ALA A 38 -5.22 6.86 -9.48
CA ALA A 38 -4.62 6.96 -8.14
C ALA A 38 -4.60 5.57 -7.48
N MET A 39 -3.41 5.10 -7.11
CA MET A 39 -3.20 3.77 -6.54
C MET A 39 -3.83 3.60 -5.15
N LEU A 40 -4.39 4.68 -4.61
CA LEU A 40 -5.06 4.70 -3.33
C LEU A 40 -6.49 4.14 -3.45
N PRO A 41 -7.00 3.48 -2.40
CA PRO A 41 -8.37 3.00 -2.38
C PRO A 41 -9.34 4.18 -2.55
N VAL A 42 -10.43 3.94 -3.27
CA VAL A 42 -11.48 4.96 -3.51
C VAL A 42 -12.08 5.37 -2.17
N VAL A 43 -12.00 6.67 -1.84
CA VAL A 43 -12.64 7.25 -0.67
C VAL A 43 -14.14 7.37 -0.95
N TYR A 44 -14.98 6.64 -0.20
CA TYR A 44 -16.43 6.86 -0.19
C TYR A 44 -16.73 7.99 0.80
N LEU A 45 -16.78 9.24 0.32
CA LEU A 45 -17.26 10.37 1.13
C LEU A 45 -18.78 10.28 1.25
N SER A 46 -19.30 10.42 2.48
CA SER A 46 -20.71 10.25 2.84
C SER A 46 -21.66 11.33 2.30
N THR A 47 -21.23 12.11 1.31
CA THR A 47 -21.99 13.22 0.73
C THR A 47 -22.77 12.83 -0.52
N GLU A 48 -22.60 11.61 -1.03
CA GLU A 48 -23.40 11.07 -2.13
C GLU A 48 -24.66 10.39 -1.59
N THR A 49 -25.81 10.75 -2.16
CA THR A 49 -27.15 10.30 -1.76
C THR A 49 -27.24 8.79 -1.56
N GLU A 50 -27.90 8.39 -0.46
CA GLU A 50 -28.03 7.02 0.06
C GLU A 50 -28.78 6.07 -0.89
N ASP A 51 -28.11 5.60 -1.94
CA ASP A 51 -28.63 4.50 -2.77
C ASP A 51 -28.26 3.13 -2.16
N LYS A 52 -29.17 2.15 -2.25
CA LYS A 52 -28.92 0.75 -1.83
C LYS A 52 -27.66 0.17 -2.47
N GLU A 53 -27.34 0.59 -3.69
CA GLU A 53 -26.14 0.17 -4.41
C GLU A 53 -24.85 0.70 -3.76
N TRP A 54 -24.88 1.93 -3.23
CA TRP A 54 -23.77 2.52 -2.48
C TRP A 54 -23.49 1.72 -1.21
N ALA A 55 -24.53 1.39 -0.43
CA ALA A 55 -24.38 0.63 0.81
C ALA A 55 -23.76 -0.76 0.58
N VAL A 56 -24.14 -1.44 -0.51
CA VAL A 56 -23.56 -2.73 -0.89
C VAL A 56 -22.10 -2.59 -1.31
N LYS A 57 -21.76 -1.58 -2.12
CA LYS A 57 -20.38 -1.29 -2.54
C LYS A 57 -19.50 -0.94 -1.34
N PHE A 58 -19.99 -0.10 -0.44
CA PHE A 58 -19.30 0.30 0.78
C PHE A 58 -19.03 -0.89 1.70
N ARG A 59 -20.04 -1.71 1.99
CA ARG A 59 -19.87 -2.93 2.80
C ARG A 59 -18.83 -3.87 2.19
N ARG A 60 -18.83 -4.03 0.87
CA ARG A 60 -17.85 -4.85 0.15
C ARG A 60 -16.44 -4.27 0.25
N HIS A 61 -16.31 -2.95 0.11
CA HIS A 61 -15.05 -2.24 0.28
C HIS A 61 -14.47 -2.44 1.68
N VAL A 62 -15.26 -2.16 2.72
CA VAL A 62 -14.85 -2.37 4.12
C VAL A 62 -14.44 -3.81 4.36
N ARG A 63 -15.25 -4.79 3.92
CA ARG A 63 -14.92 -6.21 4.08
C ARG A 63 -13.58 -6.57 3.46
N HIS A 64 -13.32 -6.14 2.22
CA HIS A 64 -12.06 -6.47 1.54
C HIS A 64 -10.86 -5.79 2.19
N SER A 65 -10.99 -4.52 2.57
CA SER A 65 -9.93 -3.79 3.28
C SER A 65 -9.58 -4.48 4.61
N VAL A 66 -10.58 -4.85 5.41
CA VAL A 66 -10.36 -5.56 6.69
C VAL A 66 -9.68 -6.92 6.44
N LEU A 67 -10.15 -7.72 5.48
CA LEU A 67 -9.54 -9.02 5.21
C LEU A 67 -8.07 -8.92 4.81
N PHE A 68 -7.72 -7.99 3.92
CA PHE A 68 -6.33 -7.81 3.51
C PHE A 68 -5.46 -7.22 4.63
N ALA A 69 -5.97 -6.26 5.40
CA ALA A 69 -5.23 -5.66 6.51
C ALA A 69 -4.95 -6.68 7.62
N CYS A 70 -5.97 -7.43 8.04
CA CYS A 70 -5.84 -8.48 9.04
C CYS A 70 -4.92 -9.62 8.57
N ALA A 71 -5.02 -10.04 7.31
CA ALA A 71 -4.15 -11.09 6.78
C ALA A 71 -2.68 -10.63 6.72
N ALA A 72 -2.44 -9.38 6.34
CA ALA A 72 -1.09 -8.81 6.33
C ALA A 72 -0.52 -8.73 7.75
N GLU A 73 -1.29 -8.23 8.72
CA GLU A 73 -0.90 -8.17 10.13
C GLU A 73 -0.60 -9.57 10.70
N CYS A 74 -1.47 -10.55 10.44
CA CYS A 74 -1.23 -11.94 10.82
C CYS A 74 0.09 -12.45 10.25
N LEU A 75 0.37 -12.14 8.98
CA LEU A 75 1.59 -12.60 8.32
C LEU A 75 2.84 -11.91 8.89
N THR A 76 2.81 -10.59 9.04
CA THR A 76 3.96 -9.82 9.55
C THR A 76 4.26 -10.11 11.01
N THR A 77 3.23 -10.33 11.83
CA THR A 77 3.37 -10.43 13.28
C THR A 77 3.52 -11.88 13.75
N CYS A 78 3.13 -12.88 12.96
CA CYS A 78 3.22 -14.29 13.40
C CYS A 78 4.26 -15.12 12.63
N PHE A 79 4.65 -14.71 11.42
CA PHE A 79 5.47 -15.55 10.53
C PHE A 79 6.78 -14.92 10.09
N VAL A 80 7.03 -13.65 10.43
CA VAL A 80 8.29 -13.00 10.12
C VAL A 80 9.26 -13.23 11.27
N PRO A 81 10.38 -13.96 11.06
CA PRO A 81 11.34 -14.20 12.12
C PRO A 81 11.99 -12.89 12.55
N GLN A 82 12.43 -12.78 13.80
CA GLN A 82 13.25 -11.66 14.23
C GLN A 82 14.70 -11.93 13.86
N TRP A 83 15.24 -11.18 12.90
CA TRP A 83 16.62 -11.32 12.47
C TRP A 83 17.25 -9.94 12.29
N SER A 84 18.33 -9.72 13.05
CA SER A 84 19.16 -8.53 12.94
C SER A 84 20.58 -8.93 12.61
N HIS A 85 21.22 -8.16 11.73
CA HIS A 85 22.63 -8.32 11.40
C HIS A 85 23.48 -7.88 12.59
N GLU A 86 24.28 -8.78 13.13
CA GLU A 86 24.99 -8.58 14.40
C GLU A 86 25.97 -7.40 14.37
N SER A 87 26.71 -7.23 13.27
CA SER A 87 27.75 -6.20 13.19
C SER A 87 27.23 -4.80 12.88
N THR A 88 26.20 -4.67 12.03
CA THR A 88 25.64 -3.36 11.65
C THR A 88 24.44 -2.97 12.51
N GLY A 89 23.78 -3.93 13.15
CA GLY A 89 22.52 -3.73 13.87
C GLY A 89 21.30 -3.62 12.96
N ILE A 90 21.44 -3.87 11.64
CA ILE A 90 20.32 -3.76 10.69
C ILE A 90 19.29 -4.85 10.96
N ASN A 91 18.01 -4.49 11.11
CA ASN A 91 16.91 -5.45 11.24
C ASN A 91 16.54 -6.00 9.85
N LEU A 92 17.20 -7.11 9.48
CA LEU A 92 17.08 -7.75 8.17
C LEU A 92 15.65 -8.20 7.86
N SER A 93 14.89 -8.61 8.87
CA SER A 93 13.52 -9.07 8.68
C SER A 93 12.61 -7.96 8.19
N ALA A 94 12.57 -6.84 8.93
CA ALA A 94 11.71 -5.73 8.58
C ALA A 94 12.21 -4.96 7.34
N THR A 95 13.53 -4.86 7.12
CA THR A 95 14.07 -4.40 5.83
C THR A 95 13.66 -5.34 4.70
N GLY A 96 13.70 -6.65 4.93
CA GLY A 96 13.26 -7.67 3.98
C GLY A 96 11.80 -7.51 3.56
N LEU A 97 10.90 -7.18 4.49
CA LEU A 97 9.51 -6.82 4.16
C LEU A 97 9.42 -5.60 3.24
N ASN A 98 10.25 -4.58 3.47
CA ASN A 98 10.32 -3.39 2.61
C ASN A 98 10.95 -3.67 1.23
N LEU A 99 11.60 -4.82 1.01
CA LEU A 99 12.07 -5.24 -0.32
C LEU A 99 11.08 -6.18 -1.00
N LEU A 100 10.54 -7.14 -0.24
CA LEU A 100 9.57 -8.11 -0.72
C LEU A 100 8.24 -7.44 -1.08
N GLY A 101 7.84 -6.40 -0.36
CA GLY A 101 6.61 -5.67 -0.65
C GLY A 101 6.60 -5.05 -2.05
N PRO A 102 7.59 -4.21 -2.42
CA PRO A 102 7.74 -3.70 -3.78
C PRO A 102 7.86 -4.79 -4.86
N PHE A 103 8.53 -5.91 -4.58
CA PHE A 103 8.53 -7.07 -5.48
C PHE A 103 7.11 -7.62 -5.73
N LEU A 104 6.34 -7.82 -4.67
CA LEU A 104 4.95 -8.29 -4.75
C LEU A 104 4.03 -7.26 -5.40
N GLU A 105 4.30 -5.98 -5.21
CA GLU A 105 3.61 -4.86 -5.87
C GLU A 105 3.83 -4.89 -7.39
N GLY A 106 5.07 -5.09 -7.84
CA GLY A 106 5.41 -5.28 -9.25
C GLY A 106 4.69 -6.48 -9.86
N CYS A 107 4.70 -7.63 -9.16
CA CYS A 107 3.94 -8.81 -9.53
C CYS A 107 2.43 -8.51 -9.69
N ALA A 108 1.84 -7.88 -8.67
CA ALA A 108 0.41 -7.59 -8.63
C ALA A 108 -0.02 -6.57 -9.69
N LEU A 109 0.81 -5.55 -9.95
CA LEU A 109 0.59 -4.59 -11.03
C LEU A 109 0.59 -5.27 -12.40
N THR A 110 1.53 -6.18 -12.65
CA THR A 110 1.58 -6.95 -13.90
C THR A 110 0.35 -7.83 -14.07
N ILE A 111 -0.08 -8.56 -13.02
CA ILE A 111 -1.32 -9.36 -13.06
C ILE A 111 -2.53 -8.47 -13.33
N GLN A 112 -2.63 -7.33 -12.65
CA GLN A 112 -3.73 -6.38 -12.81
C GLN A 112 -3.84 -5.86 -14.26
N ARG A 113 -2.70 -5.60 -14.90
CA ARG A 113 -2.64 -5.16 -16.31
C ARG A 113 -2.98 -6.29 -17.30
N ALA A 114 -2.58 -7.53 -16.99
CA ALA A 114 -2.74 -8.68 -17.88
C ALA A 114 -4.13 -9.33 -17.82
N THR A 115 -4.80 -9.30 -16.67
CA THR A 115 -6.12 -9.96 -16.50
C THR A 115 -7.25 -9.15 -17.13
N SER A 116 -8.21 -9.82 -17.78
CA SER A 116 -9.46 -9.20 -18.24
C SER A 116 -10.57 -9.20 -17.18
N GLN A 117 -10.41 -9.97 -16.09
CA GLN A 117 -11.44 -10.14 -15.08
C GLN A 117 -11.46 -8.98 -14.06
N ASP A 118 -12.55 -8.23 -14.02
CA ASP A 118 -12.68 -7.03 -13.15
C ASP A 118 -12.56 -7.33 -11.66
N ASP A 119 -13.04 -8.49 -11.21
CA ASP A 119 -12.93 -8.91 -9.82
C ASP A 119 -11.47 -9.15 -9.40
N TRP A 120 -10.64 -9.70 -10.29
CA TRP A 120 -9.21 -9.85 -10.05
C TRP A 120 -8.46 -8.52 -10.13
N LYS A 121 -8.81 -7.63 -11.08
CA LYS A 121 -8.27 -6.26 -11.08
C LYS A 121 -8.59 -5.55 -9.77
N ARG A 122 -9.78 -5.76 -9.21
CA ARG A 122 -10.19 -5.22 -7.91
C ARG A 122 -9.39 -5.84 -6.76
N ALA A 123 -9.21 -7.16 -6.75
CA ALA A 123 -8.42 -7.83 -5.72
C ALA A 123 -6.95 -7.39 -5.74
N CYS A 124 -6.33 -7.25 -6.92
CA CYS A 124 -4.98 -6.69 -7.06
C CYS A 124 -4.91 -5.28 -6.49
N ARG A 125 -5.90 -4.41 -6.72
CA ARG A 125 -5.93 -3.08 -6.11
C ARG A 125 -5.95 -3.12 -4.59
N TYR A 126 -6.78 -3.97 -3.98
CA TYR A 126 -6.78 -4.12 -2.51
C TYR A 126 -5.50 -4.74 -1.98
N PHE A 127 -4.93 -5.73 -2.66
CA PHE A 127 -3.65 -6.29 -2.28
C PHE A 127 -2.56 -5.21 -2.27
N ARG A 128 -2.48 -4.41 -3.33
CA ARG A 128 -1.48 -3.34 -3.51
C ARG A 128 -1.65 -2.18 -2.53
N SER A 129 -2.87 -1.73 -2.33
CA SER A 129 -3.16 -0.55 -1.49
C SER A 129 -3.34 -0.87 -0.01
N VAL A 130 -3.82 -2.07 0.33
CA VAL A 130 -4.15 -2.45 1.70
C VAL A 130 -3.14 -3.46 2.25
N PHE A 131 -3.06 -4.64 1.65
CA PHE A 131 -2.16 -5.69 2.16
C PHE A 131 -0.71 -5.21 2.18
N LEU A 132 -0.23 -4.62 1.08
CA LEU A 132 1.14 -4.12 0.97
C LEU A 132 1.38 -2.85 1.79
N GLY A 133 0.33 -2.07 2.08
CA GLY A 133 0.38 -0.95 3.02
C GLY A 133 0.70 -1.41 4.45
N VAL A 134 0.05 -2.48 4.93
CA VAL A 134 0.35 -3.09 6.23
C VAL A 134 1.68 -3.86 6.20
N PHE A 135 1.97 -4.57 5.10
CA PHE A 135 3.14 -5.42 4.96
C PHE A 135 4.45 -4.62 4.98
N THR A 136 4.50 -3.53 4.20
CA THR A 136 5.63 -2.59 4.22
C THR A 136 5.49 -1.56 5.34
N SER A 137 6.55 -0.79 5.63
CA SER A 137 6.46 0.33 6.56
C SER A 137 7.52 1.37 6.28
N TYR A 138 7.07 2.56 5.89
CA TYR A 138 7.94 3.72 5.70
C TYR A 138 8.47 4.23 7.04
N CYS A 139 7.58 4.41 8.02
CA CYS A 139 7.96 4.94 9.33
C CYS A 139 8.96 4.04 10.05
N PHE A 140 8.85 2.71 9.92
CA PHE A 140 9.85 1.77 10.42
C PHE A 140 11.23 2.02 9.79
N MET A 141 11.30 2.22 8.47
CA MET A 141 12.59 2.51 7.80
C MET A 141 13.24 3.77 8.38
N VAL A 142 12.45 4.83 8.60
CA VAL A 142 12.96 6.08 9.19
C VAL A 142 13.36 5.88 10.65
N ASP A 143 12.55 5.17 11.43
CA ASP A 143 12.85 4.89 12.83
C ASP A 143 14.16 4.11 13.01
N HIS A 144 14.30 3.05 12.20
CA HIS A 144 15.48 2.22 12.21
C HIS A 144 16.72 2.99 11.74
N ALA A 145 16.57 3.91 10.78
CA ALA A 145 17.65 4.81 10.40
C ALA A 145 18.11 5.70 11.58
N GLY A 146 17.17 6.18 12.41
CA GLY A 146 17.47 6.89 13.65
C GLY A 146 18.33 6.08 14.62
N ASP A 147 18.00 4.79 14.80
CA ASP A 147 18.80 3.85 15.60
C ASP A 147 20.21 3.64 15.03
N LEU A 148 20.35 3.57 13.71
CA LEU A 148 21.64 3.38 13.05
C LEU A 148 22.53 4.63 13.14
N VAL A 149 21.96 5.84 13.08
CA VAL A 149 22.70 7.11 13.26
C VAL A 149 23.34 7.20 14.64
N ALA A 150 22.70 6.65 15.68
CA ALA A 150 23.26 6.61 17.02
C ALA A 150 24.60 5.83 17.07
N ARG A 151 24.75 4.80 16.23
CA ARG A 151 25.98 4.00 16.11
C ARG A 151 27.02 4.66 15.21
N ASN A 152 26.59 5.16 14.05
CA ASN A 152 27.44 5.87 13.10
C ASN A 152 26.57 6.82 12.26
N GLY A 153 26.92 8.10 12.25
CA GLY A 153 26.13 9.16 11.61
C GLY A 153 25.85 8.94 10.11
N VAL A 154 26.66 8.12 9.43
CA VAL A 154 26.49 7.83 7.99
C VAL A 154 25.54 6.66 7.74
N LEU A 155 25.37 5.73 8.69
CA LEU A 155 24.62 4.49 8.46
C LEU A 155 23.12 4.73 8.23
N GLY A 156 22.50 5.68 8.94
CA GLY A 156 21.07 5.98 8.76
C GLY A 156 20.74 6.50 7.36
N PRO A 157 21.39 7.58 6.88
CA PRO A 157 21.18 8.07 5.52
C PRO A 157 21.46 7.01 4.44
N LEU A 158 22.55 6.24 4.60
CA LEU A 158 22.89 5.18 3.67
C LEU A 158 21.85 4.06 3.68
N TYR A 159 21.32 3.70 4.85
CA TYR A 159 20.25 2.71 4.99
C TYR A 159 18.96 3.14 4.28
N ILE A 160 18.52 4.39 4.44
CA ILE A 160 17.32 4.92 3.76
C ILE A 160 17.50 4.84 2.24
N LEU A 161 18.60 5.41 1.73
CA LEU A 161 18.86 5.47 0.29
C LEU A 161 18.99 4.08 -0.31
N SER A 162 19.76 3.20 0.33
CA SER A 162 19.92 1.82 -0.15
C SER A 162 18.62 1.02 -0.12
N THR A 163 17.82 1.13 0.95
CA THR A 163 16.52 0.44 1.05
C THR A 163 15.58 0.89 -0.07
N MET A 164 15.47 2.18 -0.34
CA MET A 164 14.63 2.70 -1.43
C MET A 164 15.14 2.29 -2.82
N CYS A 165 16.46 2.29 -3.03
CA CYS A 165 17.07 1.81 -4.28
C CYS A 165 16.81 0.31 -4.50
N TYR A 166 17.06 -0.53 -3.50
CA TYR A 166 16.82 -1.96 -3.58
C TYR A 166 15.33 -2.29 -3.73
N ALA A 167 14.44 -1.55 -3.07
CA ALA A 167 13.00 -1.64 -3.26
C ALA A 167 12.59 -1.35 -4.72
N SER A 168 13.21 -0.34 -5.32
CA SER A 168 12.98 0.04 -6.73
C SER A 168 13.41 -1.09 -7.67
N ILE A 169 14.59 -1.68 -7.43
CA ILE A 169 15.05 -2.86 -8.18
C ILE A 169 14.12 -4.06 -7.97
N ALA A 170 13.72 -4.33 -6.72
CA ALA A 170 12.83 -5.43 -6.37
C ALA A 170 11.48 -5.33 -7.10
N PHE A 171 10.93 -4.12 -7.21
CA PHE A 171 9.73 -3.86 -8.00
C PHE A 171 9.88 -4.25 -9.47
N LEU A 172 10.96 -3.81 -10.14
CA LEU A 172 11.23 -4.15 -11.53
C LEU A 172 11.42 -5.66 -11.72
N VAL A 173 12.12 -6.32 -10.79
CA VAL A 173 12.32 -7.77 -10.80
C VAL A 173 10.97 -8.50 -10.64
N GLY A 174 10.07 -8.00 -9.78
CA GLY A 174 8.73 -8.54 -9.61
C GLY A 174 7.88 -8.44 -10.88
N GLN A 175 7.91 -7.28 -11.54
CA GLN A 175 7.23 -7.11 -12.84
C GLN A 175 7.78 -8.08 -13.88
N TRP A 176 9.10 -8.14 -14.03
CA TRP A 176 9.78 -9.02 -14.98
C TRP A 176 9.45 -10.49 -14.73
N ALA A 177 9.58 -10.95 -13.48
CA ALA A 177 9.30 -12.34 -13.11
C ALA A 177 7.85 -12.73 -13.40
N MET A 178 6.90 -11.82 -13.12
CA MET A 178 5.49 -12.07 -13.39
C MET A 178 5.16 -12.03 -14.89
N SER A 179 5.72 -11.09 -15.65
CA SER A 179 5.56 -11.05 -17.11
C SER A 179 6.09 -12.33 -17.75
N TRP A 180 7.29 -12.76 -17.32
CA TRP A 180 7.87 -14.02 -17.76
C TRP A 180 7.00 -15.23 -17.42
N ALA A 181 6.43 -15.27 -16.21
CA ALA A 181 5.51 -16.34 -15.81
C ALA A 181 4.24 -16.35 -16.67
N ILE A 182 3.70 -15.18 -17.01
CA ILE A 182 2.52 -15.03 -17.86
C ILE A 182 2.79 -15.54 -19.28
N GLU A 183 3.89 -15.09 -19.88
CA GLU A 183 4.29 -15.44 -21.24
C GLU A 183 4.67 -16.93 -21.37
N THR A 184 5.46 -17.45 -20.43
CA THR A 184 6.07 -18.77 -20.55
C THR A 184 5.14 -19.90 -20.08
N ARG A 185 4.35 -19.68 -19.02
CA ARG A 185 3.56 -20.76 -18.40
C ARG A 185 2.10 -20.82 -18.87
N ARG A 186 1.74 -20.11 -19.96
CA ARG A 186 0.35 -19.99 -20.42
C ARG A 186 -0.58 -19.69 -19.25
N PHE A 187 -0.23 -18.64 -18.50
CA PHE A 187 -0.97 -18.26 -17.30
C PHE A 187 -2.47 -18.29 -17.58
N PRO A 188 -3.25 -18.94 -16.71
CA PRO A 188 -4.59 -19.36 -17.06
C PRO A 188 -5.39 -18.15 -17.52
N ARG A 189 -5.93 -18.24 -18.75
CA ARG A 189 -6.79 -17.18 -19.31
C ARG A 189 -7.94 -16.84 -18.37
N HIS A 190 -8.37 -17.80 -17.55
CA HIS A 190 -9.37 -17.63 -16.52
C HIS A 190 -8.77 -17.97 -15.15
N LEU A 191 -8.61 -16.92 -14.33
CA LEU A 191 -8.24 -17.09 -12.94
C LEU A 191 -9.38 -17.76 -12.15
N PRO A 192 -9.08 -18.45 -11.04
CA PRO A 192 -10.09 -19.04 -10.19
C PRO A 192 -11.12 -18.01 -9.73
N PRO A 193 -12.37 -18.43 -9.43
CA PRO A 193 -13.37 -17.54 -8.88
C PRO A 193 -12.87 -16.80 -7.63
N ILE A 194 -13.11 -15.48 -7.57
CA ILE A 194 -12.52 -14.64 -6.52
C ILE A 194 -13.01 -14.98 -5.11
N PHE A 195 -14.15 -15.65 -4.98
CA PHE A 195 -14.65 -16.07 -3.66
C PHE A 195 -13.70 -17.05 -2.96
N TYR A 196 -12.90 -17.83 -3.69
CA TYR A 196 -11.88 -18.68 -3.10
C TYR A 196 -10.82 -17.85 -2.39
N LEU A 197 -10.42 -16.70 -2.94
CA LEU A 197 -9.48 -15.78 -2.28
C LEU A 197 -10.07 -15.24 -0.97
N TRP A 198 -11.34 -14.81 -0.99
CA TRP A 198 -11.99 -14.27 0.21
C TRP A 198 -12.12 -15.31 1.32
N ASN A 199 -12.52 -16.53 0.96
CA ASN A 199 -12.60 -17.64 1.91
C ASN A 199 -11.21 -18.00 2.44
N LEU A 200 -10.20 -18.07 1.57
CA LEU A 200 -8.82 -18.36 1.98
C LEU A 200 -8.30 -17.33 2.99
N LEU A 201 -8.52 -16.03 2.74
CA LEU A 201 -8.11 -14.97 3.67
C LEU A 201 -8.85 -15.07 5.01
N SER A 202 -10.17 -15.27 5.00
CA SER A 202 -10.95 -15.44 6.23
C SER A 202 -10.51 -16.66 7.04
N THR A 203 -10.31 -17.80 6.38
CA THR A 203 -9.82 -19.03 7.00
C THR A 203 -8.42 -18.85 7.56
N PHE A 204 -7.51 -18.22 6.81
CA PHE A 204 -6.16 -17.92 7.27
C PHE A 204 -6.17 -17.07 8.55
N ILE A 205 -6.90 -15.94 8.55
CA ILE A 205 -7.02 -15.07 9.73
C ILE A 205 -7.60 -15.85 10.92
N GLY A 206 -8.66 -16.63 10.70
CA GLY A 206 -9.30 -17.42 11.75
C GLY A 206 -8.36 -18.47 12.36
N ILE A 207 -7.59 -19.18 11.52
CA ILE A 207 -6.60 -20.17 11.98
C ILE A 207 -5.49 -19.49 12.78
N VAL A 208 -4.90 -18.40 12.25
CA VAL A 208 -3.80 -17.70 12.93
C VAL A 208 -4.28 -17.12 14.27
N PHE A 209 -5.48 -16.55 14.31
CA PHE A 209 -6.07 -16.05 15.56
C PHE A 209 -6.33 -17.17 16.57
N LEU A 210 -6.82 -18.33 16.11
CA LEU A 210 -6.99 -19.50 16.98
C LEU A 210 -5.65 -19.99 17.54
N ILE A 211 -4.60 -20.02 16.71
CA ILE A 211 -3.24 -20.34 17.17
C ILE A 211 -2.74 -19.28 18.17
N ALA A 212 -3.01 -17.99 17.96
CA ALA A 212 -2.66 -16.97 18.96
C ALA A 212 -3.42 -17.14 20.29
N LEU A 213 -4.63 -17.69 20.27
CA LEU A 213 -5.42 -17.96 21.48
C LEU A 213 -4.91 -19.15 22.30
N VAL A 214 -4.52 -20.24 21.64
CA VAL A 214 -4.19 -21.53 22.30
C VAL A 214 -2.75 -21.98 22.15
N GLY A 215 -1.98 -21.31 21.31
CA GLY A 215 -0.64 -21.68 20.91
C GLY A 215 0.45 -21.30 21.90
N PRO A 216 1.71 -21.58 21.56
CA PRO A 216 2.84 -21.30 22.43
C PRO A 216 3.05 -19.79 22.62
N ARG A 217 3.55 -19.42 23.79
CA ARG A 217 3.95 -18.03 24.08
C ARG A 217 5.05 -17.57 23.12
N GLY A 218 4.97 -16.32 22.69
CA GLY A 218 5.86 -15.71 21.71
C GLY A 218 5.55 -16.07 20.26
N PHE A 219 4.34 -16.53 19.96
CA PHE A 219 3.88 -16.74 18.58
C PHE A 219 3.59 -15.41 17.88
N VAL A 220 3.04 -14.44 18.61
CA VAL A 220 2.75 -13.08 18.14
C VAL A 220 3.92 -12.21 18.52
N ARG A 221 4.68 -11.74 17.52
CA ARG A 221 5.83 -10.86 17.69
C ARG A 221 5.90 -9.88 16.54
N ASP A 222 5.92 -8.60 16.86
CA ASP A 222 6.06 -7.58 15.84
C ASP A 222 7.53 -7.30 15.51
N PRO A 223 8.03 -7.66 14.31
CA PRO A 223 9.41 -7.36 13.92
C PRO A 223 9.65 -5.86 13.76
N LYS A 224 8.59 -5.03 13.71
CA LYS A 224 8.65 -3.57 13.60
C LYS A 224 8.64 -2.86 14.96
N ASP A 225 8.47 -3.56 16.07
CA ASP A 225 8.32 -2.97 17.41
C ASP A 225 9.33 -3.47 18.47
N ALA A 226 10.61 -3.21 18.24
CA ALA A 226 11.63 -3.56 19.23
C ALA A 226 11.64 -2.65 20.48
N ARG A 227 10.89 -1.53 20.50
CA ARG A 227 11.00 -0.48 21.52
C ARG A 227 9.95 -0.57 22.63
N PHE A 228 8.71 -0.98 22.31
CA PHE A 228 7.59 -0.84 23.24
C PHE A 228 7.15 -2.14 23.91
N LEU A 229 7.40 -3.30 23.29
CA LEU A 229 6.90 -4.60 23.76
C LEU A 229 7.89 -5.42 24.60
N GLY A 230 9.02 -4.86 25.05
CA GLY A 230 9.97 -5.61 25.88
C GLY A 230 9.30 -6.29 27.10
N SER A 231 9.48 -7.60 27.31
CA SER A 231 9.07 -8.42 28.48
C SER A 231 7.66 -8.27 29.07
N ILE A 232 6.74 -7.46 28.51
CA ILE A 232 5.39 -7.32 29.06
C ILE A 232 4.63 -8.61 28.74
N PRO A 233 4.16 -9.37 29.73
CA PRO A 233 3.41 -10.60 29.48
C PRO A 233 1.99 -10.23 29.03
N ILE A 234 1.81 -10.05 27.73
CA ILE A 234 0.50 -9.77 27.13
C ILE A 234 -0.04 -11.07 26.54
N ASN A 235 -1.36 -11.23 26.59
CA ASN A 235 -2.01 -12.31 25.87
C ASN A 235 -1.79 -12.11 24.36
N GLU A 236 -1.15 -13.08 23.71
CA GLU A 236 -0.82 -13.09 22.28
C GLU A 236 -2.02 -12.76 21.40
N ALA A 237 -3.21 -13.29 21.72
CA ALA A 237 -4.43 -13.01 20.97
C ALA A 237 -4.91 -11.57 21.13
N VAL A 238 -4.71 -10.96 22.31
CA VAL A 238 -5.02 -9.55 22.54
C VAL A 238 -4.05 -8.67 21.75
N GLU A 239 -2.77 -8.99 21.77
CA GLU A 239 -1.76 -8.27 20.98
C GLU A 239 -2.09 -8.33 19.47
N LEU A 240 -2.39 -9.52 18.96
CA LEU A 240 -2.73 -9.71 17.55
C LEU A 240 -4.04 -9.00 17.18
N LEU A 241 -5.06 -9.06 18.05
CA LEU A 241 -6.32 -8.38 17.82
C LEU A 241 -6.14 -6.86 17.76
N VAL A 242 -5.38 -6.29 18.71
CA VAL A 242 -5.09 -4.85 18.72
C VAL A 242 -4.28 -4.47 17.49
N GLY A 243 -3.29 -5.27 17.09
CA GLY A 243 -2.54 -5.06 15.84
C GLY A 243 -3.46 -5.04 14.62
N MET A 244 -4.37 -6.01 14.50
CA MET A 244 -5.32 -6.08 13.39
C MET A 244 -6.25 -4.85 13.34
N LEU A 245 -6.74 -4.41 14.49
CA LEU A 245 -7.57 -3.20 14.60
C LEU A 245 -6.78 -1.94 14.22
N MET A 246 -5.57 -1.78 14.74
CA MET A 246 -4.68 -0.66 14.44
C MET A 246 -4.31 -0.61 12.96
N SER A 247 -4.04 -1.76 12.34
CA SER A 247 -3.77 -1.87 10.91
C SER A 247 -5.00 -1.49 10.08
N CYS A 248 -6.20 -1.94 10.45
CA CYS A 248 -7.43 -1.50 9.80
C CYS A 248 -7.62 0.02 9.90
N LEU A 249 -7.45 0.59 11.10
CA LEU A 249 -7.56 2.04 11.33
C LEU A 249 -6.54 2.82 10.51
N GLY A 250 -5.28 2.37 10.45
CA GLY A 250 -4.22 3.00 9.67
C GLY A 250 -4.55 3.00 8.17
N ILE A 251 -5.12 1.92 7.65
CA ILE A 251 -5.58 1.82 6.27
C ILE A 251 -6.73 2.78 5.97
N PHE A 252 -7.73 2.89 6.85
CA PHE A 252 -8.81 3.86 6.65
C PHE A 252 -8.31 5.31 6.77
N ALA A 253 -7.36 5.56 7.68
CA ALA A 253 -6.70 6.85 7.79
C ALA A 253 -5.89 7.20 6.53
N SER A 254 -5.19 6.23 5.92
CA SER A 254 -4.41 6.47 4.70
C SER A 254 -5.29 6.82 3.50
N MET A 255 -6.50 6.27 3.42
CA MET A 255 -7.49 6.67 2.42
C MET A 255 -7.87 8.15 2.55
N TYR A 256 -8.03 8.63 3.79
CA TYR A 256 -8.37 10.04 4.05
C TYR A 256 -7.18 10.97 3.83
N VAL A 257 -6.02 10.65 4.42
CA VAL A 257 -4.80 11.47 4.34
C VAL A 257 -4.26 11.53 2.90
N GLY A 258 -4.31 10.41 2.19
CA GLY A 258 -3.83 10.28 0.82
C GLY A 258 -4.75 10.92 -0.22
N HIS A 259 -5.93 11.44 0.16
CA HIS A 259 -6.93 11.95 -0.79
C HIS A 259 -6.39 13.10 -1.66
N GLY A 260 -6.30 12.93 -2.97
CA GLY A 260 -5.87 13.99 -3.89
C GLY A 260 -5.63 13.48 -5.31
N LYS A 261 -5.45 14.40 -6.26
CA LYS A 261 -5.13 14.06 -7.66
C LYS A 261 -3.61 13.90 -7.82
N TYR A 262 -3.21 12.87 -8.55
CA TYR A 262 -1.84 12.71 -9.02
C TYR A 262 -1.58 13.70 -10.16
N ASP A 263 -0.55 14.53 -10.03
CA ASP A 263 -0.19 15.58 -10.99
C ASP A 263 0.80 15.11 -12.07
N GLY A 264 1.20 13.84 -12.03
CA GLY A 264 2.19 13.28 -12.96
C GLY A 264 3.65 13.57 -12.57
N VAL A 265 3.89 14.11 -11.37
CA VAL A 265 5.22 14.46 -10.87
C VAL A 265 5.53 13.72 -9.57
N VAL A 266 4.75 13.95 -8.51
CA VAL A 266 4.88 13.26 -7.22
C VAL A 266 3.54 12.66 -6.84
N ASP A 267 3.56 11.46 -6.28
CA ASP A 267 2.37 10.92 -5.63
C ASP A 267 2.16 11.62 -4.28
N TRP A 268 1.50 12.78 -4.32
CA TRP A 268 1.20 13.59 -3.15
C TRP A 268 0.33 12.86 -2.12
N GLY A 269 -0.44 11.86 -2.55
CA GLY A 269 -1.20 11.00 -1.65
C GLY A 269 -0.27 10.10 -0.83
N ALA A 270 0.58 9.33 -1.51
CA ALA A 270 1.56 8.47 -0.85
C ALA A 270 2.56 9.27 0.01
N TRP A 271 3.00 10.44 -0.47
CA TRP A 271 3.88 11.34 0.28
C TRP A 271 3.22 11.83 1.58
N ARG A 272 1.97 12.31 1.55
CA ARG A 272 1.25 12.74 2.77
C ARG A 272 1.07 11.61 3.76
N CYS A 273 0.75 10.40 3.28
CA CYS A 273 0.66 9.20 4.12
C CYS A 273 2.01 8.88 4.80
N ASN A 274 3.11 8.90 4.05
CA ASN A 274 4.45 8.69 4.59
C ASN A 274 4.83 9.78 5.61
N LEU A 275 4.59 11.06 5.28
CA LEU A 275 4.82 12.18 6.19
C LEU A 275 4.00 12.05 7.48
N ALA A 276 2.70 11.77 7.37
CA ALA A 276 1.81 11.60 8.53
C ALA A 276 2.24 10.42 9.40
N SER A 277 2.63 9.29 8.79
CA SER A 277 3.12 8.12 9.55
C SER A 277 4.36 8.44 10.39
N VAL A 278 5.30 9.21 9.85
CA VAL A 278 6.53 9.59 10.57
C VAL A 278 6.25 10.69 11.60
N LEU A 279 5.34 11.64 11.31
CA LEU A 279 4.90 12.62 12.29
C LEU A 279 4.24 11.95 13.50
N PHE A 280 3.32 11.02 13.29
CA PHE A 280 2.68 10.29 14.38
C PHE A 280 3.66 9.43 15.17
N LEU A 281 4.65 8.83 14.51
CA LEU A 281 5.74 8.13 15.17
C LEU A 281 6.53 9.06 16.11
N VAL A 282 6.99 10.20 15.60
CA VAL A 282 7.74 11.18 16.40
C VAL A 282 6.89 11.72 17.55
N LEU A 283 5.60 11.99 17.32
CA LEU A 283 4.69 12.42 18.37
C LEU A 283 4.45 11.34 19.43
N ALA A 284 4.32 10.07 19.03
CA ALA A 284 4.21 8.95 19.97
C ALA A 284 5.47 8.83 20.85
N TYR A 285 6.65 9.04 20.27
CA TYR A 285 7.90 9.04 21.03
C TYR A 285 8.05 10.29 21.88
N GLY A 286 7.64 11.46 21.39
CA GLY A 286 7.60 12.69 22.18
C GLY A 286 6.70 12.53 23.40
N LEU A 287 5.51 11.97 23.22
CA LEU A 287 4.56 11.69 24.30
C LEU A 287 5.13 10.70 25.32
N SER A 288 5.97 9.77 24.86
CA SER A 288 6.56 8.76 25.73
C SER A 288 7.46 9.33 26.82
N TYR A 289 8.11 10.47 26.54
CA TYR A 289 8.89 11.21 27.53
C TYR A 289 8.01 11.83 28.64
N PHE A 290 6.80 12.27 28.30
CA PHE A 290 5.89 12.91 29.25
C PHE A 290 5.02 11.92 30.03
N VAL A 291 4.70 10.77 29.43
CA VAL A 291 3.83 9.76 30.04
C VAL A 291 4.42 8.34 29.91
N PRO A 292 5.53 8.03 30.63
CA PRO A 292 6.25 6.76 30.47
C PRO A 292 5.40 5.50 30.76
N SER A 293 4.40 5.62 31.64
CA SER A 293 3.51 4.51 31.99
C SER A 293 2.51 4.16 30.89
N ALA A 294 2.12 5.12 30.03
CA ALA A 294 1.24 4.87 28.89
C ALA A 294 1.96 4.13 27.74
N VAL A 295 3.29 4.17 27.74
CA VAL A 295 4.17 3.72 26.65
C VAL A 295 4.41 2.21 26.70
N GLN A 296 4.32 1.63 27.89
CA GLN A 296 4.34 0.19 28.12
C GLN A 296 2.96 -0.45 27.83
N ASN A 297 2.08 0.25 27.10
CA ASN A 297 0.78 -0.27 26.71
C ASN A 297 0.84 -0.85 25.29
N VAL A 298 0.29 -2.05 25.11
CA VAL A 298 0.11 -2.71 23.81
C VAL A 298 -0.53 -1.80 22.76
N VAL A 299 -1.39 -0.88 23.21
CA VAL A 299 -2.07 0.08 22.33
C VAL A 299 -1.07 1.06 21.70
N VAL A 300 -0.11 1.58 22.46
CA VAL A 300 0.90 2.53 21.95
C VAL A 300 1.92 1.81 21.07
N ALA A 301 2.34 0.62 21.48
CA ALA A 301 3.15 -0.31 20.70
C ALA A 301 2.54 -0.53 19.30
N LYS A 302 1.30 -1.03 19.24
CA LYS A 302 0.59 -1.28 17.99
C LYS A 302 0.17 -0.01 17.25
N PHE A 303 0.03 1.12 17.94
CA PHE A 303 -0.13 2.39 17.26
C PHE A 303 1.13 2.72 16.42
N VAL A 304 2.31 2.56 17.01
CA VAL A 304 3.58 2.81 16.33
C VAL A 304 3.85 1.79 15.22
N SER A 305 3.69 0.51 15.50
CA SER A 305 4.09 -0.54 14.57
C SER A 305 3.04 -0.86 13.51
N SER A 306 1.78 -1.03 13.92
CA SER A 306 0.66 -1.42 13.06
C SER A 306 -0.06 -0.21 12.46
N PHE A 307 -0.49 0.78 13.26
CA PHE A 307 -1.22 1.95 12.73
C PHE A 307 -0.34 2.84 11.86
N CYS A 308 0.79 3.33 12.36
CA CYS A 308 1.70 4.17 11.56
C CYS A 308 2.28 3.39 10.38
N GLY A 309 2.59 2.10 10.58
CA GLY A 309 3.05 1.21 9.51
C GLY A 309 2.03 1.14 8.37
N SER A 310 0.77 0.82 8.70
CA SER A 310 -0.33 0.70 7.74
C SER A 310 -0.78 2.02 7.13
N LEU A 311 -0.65 3.12 7.87
CA LEU A 311 -0.88 4.47 7.35
C LEU A 311 0.14 4.81 6.25
N SER A 312 1.36 4.29 6.35
CA SER A 312 2.40 4.56 5.37
C SER A 312 2.13 3.90 4.02
N CYS A 313 2.65 4.51 2.96
CA CYS A 313 2.49 4.07 1.57
C CYS A 313 3.85 3.85 0.92
N PHE A 314 4.75 3.11 1.59
CA PHE A 314 6.12 2.86 1.10
C PHE A 314 6.12 2.20 -0.29
N SER A 315 5.46 1.06 -0.44
CA SER A 315 5.40 0.32 -1.72
C SER A 315 4.79 1.16 -2.85
N THR A 316 3.74 1.94 -2.54
CA THR A 316 3.10 2.85 -3.49
C THR A 316 4.05 3.96 -3.94
N ALA A 317 4.81 4.58 -3.02
CA ALA A 317 5.79 5.61 -3.37
C ALA A 317 6.90 5.08 -4.30
N ILE A 318 7.37 3.85 -4.06
CA ILE A 318 8.32 3.15 -4.94
C ILE A 318 7.69 2.92 -6.32
N THR A 319 6.46 2.42 -6.36
CA THR A 319 5.74 2.13 -7.62
C THR A 319 5.51 3.39 -8.45
N SER A 320 5.04 4.48 -7.84
CA SER A 320 4.82 5.75 -8.52
C SER A 320 6.13 6.30 -9.10
N THR A 321 7.23 6.17 -8.35
CA THR A 321 8.58 6.52 -8.85
C THR A 321 8.98 5.64 -10.03
N MET A 322 8.71 4.34 -9.97
CA MET A 322 9.15 3.40 -10.99
C MET A 322 8.33 3.49 -12.28
N ILE A 323 7.03 3.77 -12.19
CA ILE A 323 6.20 4.07 -13.35
C ILE A 323 6.74 5.30 -14.10
N LEU A 324 7.21 6.34 -13.39
CA LEU A 324 7.84 7.50 -14.04
C LEU A 324 9.13 7.13 -14.78
N VAL A 325 9.90 6.15 -14.28
CA VAL A 325 11.07 5.63 -14.98
C VAL A 325 10.66 4.84 -16.23
N GLU A 326 9.65 3.97 -16.14
CA GLU A 326 9.08 3.23 -17.29
C GLU A 326 8.58 4.19 -18.38
N ASP A 327 7.92 5.28 -17.98
CA ASP A 327 7.40 6.33 -18.86
C ASP A 327 8.50 7.26 -19.43
N LYS A 328 9.78 6.96 -19.19
CA LYS A 328 10.95 7.76 -19.61
C LYS A 328 10.98 9.18 -19.02
N LYS A 329 10.23 9.45 -17.94
CA LYS A 329 10.20 10.73 -17.21
C LYS A 329 11.24 10.76 -16.09
N LYS A 330 12.51 10.52 -16.43
CA LYS A 330 13.62 10.40 -15.45
C LYS A 330 13.75 11.56 -14.47
N PRO A 331 13.62 12.84 -14.87
CA PRO A 331 13.72 13.96 -13.92
C PRO A 331 12.61 13.93 -12.87
N MET A 332 11.39 13.55 -13.26
CA MET A 332 10.25 13.44 -12.35
C MET A 332 10.40 12.24 -11.42
N ALA A 333 10.92 11.11 -11.92
CA ALA A 333 11.25 9.97 -11.07
C ALA A 333 12.29 10.33 -10.01
N LEU A 334 13.37 11.04 -10.39
CA LEU A 334 14.38 11.51 -9.45
C LEU A 334 13.80 12.49 -8.42
N LEU A 335 12.88 13.36 -8.83
CA LEU A 335 12.20 14.27 -7.92
C LEU A 335 11.30 13.50 -6.93
N SER A 336 10.49 12.56 -7.40
CA SER A 336 9.63 11.71 -6.57
C SER A 336 10.44 10.90 -5.55
N PHE A 337 11.54 10.29 -6.01
CA PHE A 337 12.49 9.58 -5.14
C PHE A 337 13.10 10.54 -4.12
N GLY A 338 13.60 11.69 -4.58
CA GLY A 338 14.26 12.69 -3.77
C GLY A 338 13.36 13.28 -2.68
N VAL A 339 12.10 13.60 -3.00
CA VAL A 339 11.11 14.11 -2.04
C VAL A 339 10.83 13.07 -0.94
N SER A 340 10.66 11.81 -1.33
CA SER A 340 10.47 10.72 -0.37
C SER A 340 11.73 10.57 0.51
N ALA A 341 12.91 10.37 -0.09
CA ALA A 341 14.16 10.23 0.66
C ALA A 341 14.44 11.42 1.59
N LEU A 342 14.27 12.66 1.12
CA LEU A 342 14.44 13.87 1.91
C LEU A 342 13.48 13.90 3.11
N THR A 343 12.21 13.52 2.90
CA THR A 343 11.23 13.43 3.98
C THR A 343 11.73 12.47 5.06
N ALA A 344 12.21 11.28 4.72
CA ALA A 344 12.80 10.37 5.70
C ALA A 344 14.00 11.00 6.42
N LEU A 345 14.96 11.55 5.67
CA LEU A 345 16.20 12.11 6.22
C LEU A 345 15.97 13.25 7.21
N VAL A 346 14.98 14.12 6.95
CA VAL A 346 14.64 15.24 7.85
C VAL A 346 14.18 14.75 9.22
N PHE A 347 13.54 13.58 9.30
CA PHE A 347 13.03 13.05 10.56
C PHE A 347 14.03 12.19 11.35
N VAL A 348 15.13 11.75 10.72
CA VAL A 348 16.17 10.94 11.38
C VAL A 348 16.70 11.58 12.67
N PRO A 349 17.03 12.89 12.73
CA PRO A 349 17.54 13.51 13.96
C PRO A 349 16.56 13.47 15.14
N TYR A 350 15.25 13.47 14.87
CA TYR A 350 14.20 13.43 15.90
C TYR A 350 13.93 12.01 16.41
N LEU A 351 14.45 11.00 15.71
CA LEU A 351 14.32 9.59 16.02
C LEU A 351 15.65 8.97 16.46
N ARG A 352 16.72 9.79 16.47
CA ARG A 352 18.04 9.42 16.97
C ARG A 352 17.96 9.16 18.48
N LYS A 353 18.54 8.04 18.89
CA LYS A 353 18.76 7.70 20.30
C LYS A 353 20.13 8.13 20.77
#